data_AF-A0A3M0DWR5-F1
#
_entry.id   AF-A0A3M0DWR5-F1
#
_cell.length_a   1.000
_cell.length_b   1.000
_cell.length_c   1.000
_cell.angle_alpha   90.00
_cell.angle_beta   90.00
_cell.angle_gamma   90.00
#
_symmetry.space_group_name_H-M   'P 1'
#
loop_
_entity.id
_entity.type
_entity.pdbx_description
1 polymer ?
#
loop_
_entity_poly.entity_id
_entity_poly.type
_entity_poly.pdbx_seq_one_letter_code
_entity_poly.pdbx_strand_id
1 'polypeptide(L)'
;MNGRDGTRRVLVVDDDSTLAAPLADVFENRDSDVTVETAATAAAGFEWLDDDELDCIVSAHALPDRTGIEFLDAVRDTHPELPFVLVTDEEVASEAISAGVTDYLRKDEAIRQPDVLATRIEDAVETHRSRRELRTRHEELHLYEQAFQQMQEGACLYDTDGRFDIVNDYLTDFYGTTREALEGQPSQLVETIRAEGDGDPFQALLDGERAVVRGETTFDHPDRGEVFLNYRLVPLRIGDDIEGVVGVARDVTEQRMRERQLVQAREESQELINGMNDTAWVIGTDEQFLAVNDAAVEQMGYSRSELLSMAPHDIDAGLSDGEITSLIENMPEDGMQVFETAHRTKDGEVIPVEISSSLVTYQGETAILSVARDITDRKEYEGRLREQNQLLEQQRDELEVLNQVLRHDIRNDLQLVTAYADILHDHVDDEGLEHLATVQDRATHAVELTQTARDTATMMLTRDSENEPIDVRSVLEDEIEDLRKRYPDADVVVASEIPSAVVEANEMIASVFRNLLTNAVQHNDEDVPEIVVSTTREGDELVVRIADNGPGISDAQKDAIFGRGEKGLDSRGTGLGLYLVETLVEQYGGDVRVEDNDPEGAVFVVELPTVE
;
A
#
# COMPACT_ATOMS: atom_id res chain seq x y z
N MET A 1 -59.61 22.21 18.63
CA MET A 1 -60.96 21.63 18.83
C MET A 1 -60.82 20.50 19.82
N ASN A 2 -61.26 20.72 21.06
CA ASN A 2 -61.77 19.72 21.98
C ASN A 2 -62.54 20.52 23.03
N GLY A 3 -63.83 20.74 22.76
CA GLY A 3 -64.77 21.10 23.80
C GLY A 3 -64.88 19.90 24.71
N ARG A 4 -64.08 19.89 25.77
CA ARG A 4 -64.31 19.01 26.91
C ARG A 4 -65.44 19.67 27.69
N ASP A 5 -66.51 18.91 27.90
CA ASP A 5 -67.65 19.28 28.74
C ASP A 5 -67.15 19.97 30.01
N GLY A 6 -67.61 21.20 30.25
CA GLY A 6 -67.25 22.02 31.42
C GLY A 6 -67.82 21.47 32.74
N THR A 7 -68.51 20.34 32.67
CA THR A 7 -69.27 19.72 33.73
C THR A 7 -68.34 19.30 34.89
N ARG A 8 -68.69 19.72 36.11
CA ARG A 8 -68.01 19.42 37.37
C ARG A 8 -68.63 18.18 37.98
N ARG A 9 -67.86 17.12 38.21
CA ARG A 9 -68.40 15.85 38.76
C ARG A 9 -68.14 15.79 40.27
N VAL A 10 -69.22 15.74 41.04
CA VAL A 10 -69.16 15.71 42.51
C VAL A 10 -69.76 14.40 42.99
N LEU A 11 -68.96 13.61 43.69
CA LEU A 11 -69.40 12.35 44.29
C LEU A 11 -69.92 12.59 45.71
N VAL A 12 -71.18 12.25 45.97
CA VAL A 12 -71.78 12.28 47.30
C VAL A 12 -71.82 10.86 47.86
N VAL A 13 -71.08 10.64 48.96
CA VAL A 13 -71.04 9.37 49.68
C VAL A 13 -71.89 9.48 50.95
N ASP A 14 -73.08 8.90 50.91
CA ASP A 14 -74.11 8.99 51.97
C ASP A 14 -74.99 7.73 51.99
N ASP A 15 -75.22 7.14 53.16
CA ASP A 15 -75.91 5.85 53.32
C ASP A 15 -77.41 5.91 53.03
N ASP A 16 -78.04 7.01 53.43
CA ASP A 16 -79.48 7.22 53.32
C ASP A 16 -79.86 8.19 52.18
N SER A 17 -78.89 8.60 51.34
CA SER A 17 -79.08 9.57 50.24
C SER A 17 -79.70 10.91 50.66
N THR A 18 -79.58 11.26 51.94
CA THR A 18 -80.13 12.48 52.56
C THR A 18 -79.45 13.75 52.08
N LEU A 19 -78.20 13.64 51.62
CA LEU A 19 -77.40 14.76 51.10
C LEU A 19 -77.53 14.91 49.58
N ALA A 20 -77.61 13.79 48.84
CA ALA A 20 -77.49 13.79 47.39
C ALA A 20 -78.67 14.46 46.66
N ALA A 21 -79.91 14.10 46.99
CA ALA A 21 -81.08 14.63 46.31
C ALA A 21 -81.27 16.15 46.53
N PRO A 22 -81.16 16.69 47.76
CA PRO A 22 -81.23 18.13 47.97
C PRO A 22 -80.09 18.91 47.29
N LEU A 23 -78.89 18.33 47.21
CA LEU A 23 -77.77 18.96 46.51
C LEU A 23 -77.97 18.98 44.99
N ALA A 24 -78.42 17.88 44.41
CA ALA A 24 -78.74 17.81 42.97
C ALA A 24 -79.82 18.84 42.61
N ASP A 25 -80.88 18.94 43.40
CA ASP A 25 -81.94 19.95 43.21
C ASP A 25 -81.37 21.39 43.28
N VAL A 26 -80.44 21.67 44.21
CA VAL A 26 -79.82 23.01 44.32
C VAL A 26 -78.96 23.33 43.10
N PHE A 27 -78.14 22.39 42.61
CA PHE A 27 -77.32 22.62 41.42
C PHE A 27 -78.16 22.77 40.14
N GLU A 28 -79.23 21.99 39.98
CA GLU A 28 -80.18 22.12 38.86
C GLU A 28 -80.92 23.47 38.89
N ASN A 29 -81.36 23.91 40.07
CA ASN A 29 -82.04 25.21 40.22
C ASN A 29 -81.10 26.42 40.01
N ARG A 30 -79.78 26.23 40.22
CA ARG A 30 -78.76 27.27 40.02
C ARG A 30 -78.22 27.32 38.59
N ASP A 31 -78.65 26.42 37.71
CA ASP A 31 -78.11 26.25 36.35
C ASP A 31 -76.57 26.09 36.41
N SER A 32 -76.10 25.33 37.41
CA SER A 32 -74.68 25.08 37.65
C SER A 32 -74.23 23.89 36.80
N ASP A 33 -73.03 23.96 36.23
CA ASP A 33 -72.44 22.87 35.45
C ASP A 33 -72.03 21.69 36.33
N VAL A 34 -72.64 21.45 37.50
CA VAL A 34 -72.26 20.39 38.44
C VAL A 34 -73.17 19.17 38.28
N THR A 35 -72.57 18.01 38.02
CA THR A 35 -73.25 16.71 38.06
C THR A 35 -72.97 16.02 39.38
N VAL A 36 -74.03 15.59 40.06
CA VAL A 36 -73.96 14.88 41.34
C VAL A 36 -74.06 13.39 41.12
N GLU A 37 -73.02 12.66 41.49
CA GLU A 37 -72.96 11.20 41.51
C GLU A 37 -73.12 10.72 42.95
N THR A 38 -73.59 9.49 43.15
CA THR A 38 -73.91 8.98 44.50
C THR A 38 -73.31 7.62 44.77
N ALA A 39 -72.79 7.43 45.98
CA ALA A 39 -72.37 6.14 46.51
C ALA A 39 -72.92 5.93 47.93
N ALA A 40 -73.39 4.72 48.24
CA ALA A 40 -74.00 4.43 49.55
C ALA A 40 -72.99 4.01 50.64
N THR A 41 -71.74 3.73 50.25
CA THR A 41 -70.67 3.25 51.15
C THR A 41 -69.32 3.81 50.74
N ALA A 42 -68.35 3.83 51.66
CA ALA A 42 -66.98 4.22 51.33
C ALA A 42 -66.36 3.29 50.27
N ALA A 43 -66.63 1.98 50.38
CA ALA A 43 -66.22 0.98 49.39
C ALA A 43 -66.68 1.31 47.96
N ALA A 44 -67.95 1.68 47.80
CA ALA A 44 -68.48 2.13 46.51
C ALA A 44 -67.86 3.46 46.08
N GLY A 45 -67.58 4.36 47.04
CA GLY A 45 -66.88 5.62 46.76
C GLY A 45 -65.46 5.43 46.20
N PHE A 46 -64.73 4.40 46.63
CA PHE A 46 -63.41 4.09 46.07
C PHE A 46 -63.47 3.63 44.61
N GLU A 47 -64.54 2.94 44.18
CA GLU A 47 -64.69 2.52 42.79
C GLU A 47 -64.76 3.71 41.81
N TRP A 48 -65.17 4.88 42.31
CA TRP A 48 -65.19 6.12 41.53
C TRP A 48 -63.84 6.83 41.47
N LEU A 49 -62.89 6.51 42.35
CA LEU A 49 -61.56 7.12 42.32
C LEU A 49 -60.70 6.62 41.14
N ASP A 50 -61.08 5.49 40.52
CA ASP A 50 -60.47 5.01 39.29
C ASP A 50 -60.90 5.85 38.06
N ASP A 51 -61.89 6.75 38.22
CA ASP A 51 -62.36 7.71 37.21
C ASP A 51 -61.71 9.09 37.45
N ASP A 52 -60.68 9.43 36.66
CA ASP A 52 -59.83 10.65 36.74
C ASP A 52 -60.60 11.99 36.54
N GLU A 53 -61.92 11.95 36.40
CA GLU A 53 -62.79 13.09 36.13
C GLU A 53 -63.55 13.62 37.35
N LEU A 54 -63.37 13.04 38.55
CA LEU A 54 -63.96 13.59 39.78
C LEU A 54 -63.32 14.93 40.19
N ASP A 55 -64.17 15.91 40.52
CA ASP A 55 -63.73 17.23 40.96
C ASP A 55 -63.87 17.46 42.48
N CYS A 56 -64.76 16.73 43.15
CA CYS A 56 -64.93 16.80 44.59
C CYS A 56 -65.65 15.57 45.14
N ILE A 57 -65.29 15.19 46.37
CA ILE A 57 -66.02 14.19 47.16
C ILE A 57 -66.73 14.90 48.30
N VAL A 58 -67.99 14.57 48.53
CA VAL A 58 -68.78 15.02 49.66
C VAL A 58 -69.17 13.79 50.44
N SER A 59 -68.68 13.63 51.67
CA SER A 59 -68.91 12.41 52.45
C SER A 59 -69.65 12.72 53.72
N ALA A 60 -70.67 11.92 54.06
CA ALA A 60 -71.14 11.83 55.44
C ALA A 60 -70.05 11.19 56.32
N HIS A 61 -69.99 11.58 57.60
CA HIS A 61 -69.04 10.98 58.54
C HIS A 61 -69.43 9.57 58.99
N ALA A 62 -70.72 9.31 59.19
CA ALA A 62 -71.21 7.98 59.51
C ALA A 62 -71.54 7.24 58.20
N LEU A 63 -70.67 6.32 57.77
CA LEU A 63 -70.94 5.42 56.65
C LEU A 63 -71.07 3.97 57.16
N PRO A 64 -71.71 3.07 56.40
CA PRO A 64 -72.06 1.73 56.89
C PRO A 64 -70.85 0.80 57.08
N ASP A 65 -69.78 1.06 56.33
CA ASP A 65 -68.60 0.22 56.24
C ASP A 65 -67.36 0.82 56.93
N ARG A 66 -67.20 2.15 56.94
CA ARG A 66 -66.09 2.89 57.59
C ARG A 66 -66.53 4.29 58.01
N THR A 67 -65.69 5.05 58.73
CA THR A 67 -65.98 6.46 59.00
C THR A 67 -65.60 7.34 57.80
N GLY A 68 -66.23 8.49 57.64
CA GLY A 68 -65.87 9.45 56.59
C GLY A 68 -64.45 10.02 56.74
N ILE A 69 -63.86 9.98 57.95
CA ILE A 69 -62.44 10.33 58.17
C ILE A 69 -61.54 9.20 57.68
N GLU A 70 -61.86 7.95 58.00
CA GLU A 70 -61.15 6.79 57.47
C GLU A 70 -61.21 6.71 55.93
N PHE A 71 -62.31 7.19 55.35
CA PHE A 71 -62.45 7.34 53.90
C PHE A 71 -61.58 8.48 53.36
N LEU A 72 -61.63 9.66 53.98
CA LEU A 72 -60.76 10.79 53.64
C LEU A 72 -59.27 10.41 53.68
N ASP A 73 -58.80 9.74 54.75
CA ASP A 73 -57.40 9.32 54.88
C ASP A 73 -56.97 8.45 53.71
N ALA A 74 -57.80 7.46 53.34
CA ALA A 74 -57.52 6.57 52.22
C ALA A 74 -57.60 7.28 50.85
N VAL A 75 -58.49 8.27 50.69
CA VAL A 75 -58.50 9.14 49.51
C VAL A 75 -57.22 9.96 49.45
N ARG A 76 -56.73 10.50 50.57
CA ARG A 76 -55.50 11.31 50.61
C ARG A 76 -54.24 10.49 50.28
N ASP A 77 -54.23 9.19 50.56
CA ASP A 77 -53.13 8.28 50.18
C ASP A 77 -52.97 8.15 48.65
N THR A 78 -54.06 8.23 47.89
CA THR A 78 -54.06 8.03 46.42
C THR A 78 -54.26 9.34 45.64
N HIS A 79 -55.09 10.24 46.17
CA HIS A 79 -55.51 11.51 45.60
C HIS A 79 -55.35 12.64 46.65
N PRO A 80 -54.11 13.02 46.98
CA PRO A 80 -53.81 13.94 48.08
C PRO A 80 -54.41 15.34 47.89
N GLU A 81 -54.67 15.75 46.65
CA GLU A 81 -55.14 17.09 46.31
C GLU A 81 -56.63 17.17 45.94
N LEU A 82 -57.35 16.04 45.84
CA LEU A 82 -58.77 16.01 45.45
C LEU A 82 -59.64 16.70 46.52
N PRO A 83 -60.48 17.69 46.17
CA PRO A 83 -61.37 18.32 47.12
C PRO A 83 -62.25 17.31 47.85
N PHE A 84 -62.28 17.41 49.18
CA PHE A 84 -63.08 16.54 50.02
C PHE A 84 -63.82 17.38 51.06
N VAL A 85 -65.14 17.40 50.99
CA VAL A 85 -66.03 18.11 51.91
C VAL A 85 -66.69 17.10 52.85
N LEU A 86 -66.42 17.19 54.15
CA LEU A 86 -66.98 16.26 55.13
C LEU A 86 -68.23 16.84 55.81
N VAL A 87 -69.34 16.11 55.76
CA VAL A 87 -70.56 16.44 56.50
C VAL A 87 -70.59 15.65 57.80
N THR A 88 -70.37 16.34 58.93
CA THR A 88 -70.12 15.71 60.23
C THR A 88 -70.71 16.50 61.41
N ASP A 89 -70.65 15.95 62.63
CA ASP A 89 -70.97 16.67 63.86
C ASP A 89 -69.78 17.49 64.37
N GLU A 90 -70.06 18.50 65.20
CA GLU A 90 -69.05 19.48 65.64
C GLU A 90 -67.90 18.86 66.45
N GLU A 91 -68.17 17.75 67.16
CA GLU A 91 -67.17 17.02 67.94
C GLU A 91 -66.08 16.36 67.07
N VAL A 92 -66.37 16.14 65.78
CA VAL A 92 -65.51 15.41 64.83
C VAL A 92 -64.75 16.36 63.88
N ALA A 93 -65.11 17.65 63.84
CA ALA A 93 -64.52 18.64 62.94
C ALA A 93 -63.00 18.83 63.12
N SER A 94 -62.51 18.81 64.37
CA SER A 94 -61.08 18.96 64.65
C SER A 94 -60.24 17.79 64.13
N GLU A 95 -60.82 16.59 64.12
CA GLU A 95 -60.17 15.39 63.59
C GLU A 95 -60.15 15.42 62.07
N ALA A 96 -61.24 15.84 61.43
CA ALA A 96 -61.32 16.03 59.98
C ALA A 96 -60.29 17.04 59.45
N ILE A 97 -60.09 18.17 60.14
CA ILE A 97 -59.04 19.15 59.77
C ILE A 97 -57.65 18.53 59.87
N SER A 98 -57.39 17.73 60.91
CA SER A 98 -56.09 17.07 61.10
C SER A 98 -55.82 16.01 60.03
N ALA A 99 -56.87 15.39 59.50
CA ALA A 99 -56.83 14.45 58.37
C ALA A 99 -56.73 15.14 56.98
N GLY A 100 -56.71 16.47 56.92
CA GLY A 100 -56.55 17.21 55.66
C GLY A 100 -57.83 17.32 54.82
N VAL A 101 -58.99 17.42 55.49
CA VAL A 101 -60.26 17.75 54.83
C VAL A 101 -60.16 19.11 54.14
N THR A 102 -60.78 19.25 52.97
CA THR A 102 -60.77 20.52 52.23
C THR A 102 -61.72 21.53 52.86
N ASP A 103 -62.92 21.10 53.24
CA ASP A 103 -63.87 21.88 54.03
C ASP A 103 -64.81 20.94 54.81
N TYR A 104 -65.56 21.44 55.79
CA TYR A 104 -66.53 20.63 56.53
C TYR A 104 -67.81 21.40 56.84
N LEU A 105 -68.93 20.68 56.98
CA LEU A 105 -70.22 21.27 57.32
C LEU A 105 -70.98 20.41 58.33
N ARG A 106 -71.77 21.06 59.21
CA ARG A 106 -72.59 20.35 60.19
C ARG A 106 -73.73 19.59 59.52
N LYS A 107 -74.00 18.33 59.90
CA LYS A 107 -75.08 17.51 59.31
C LYS A 107 -76.46 18.18 59.34
N ASP A 108 -76.85 18.76 60.47
CA ASP A 108 -78.11 19.51 60.60
C ASP A 108 -78.18 20.76 59.70
N GLU A 109 -77.04 21.36 59.38
CA GLU A 109 -76.94 22.56 58.56
C GLU A 109 -76.94 22.21 57.08
N ALA A 110 -76.19 21.18 56.68
CA ALA A 110 -76.19 20.58 55.35
C ALA A 110 -77.61 20.19 54.88
N ILE A 111 -78.42 19.60 55.76
CA ILE A 111 -79.79 19.17 55.44
C ILE A 111 -80.78 20.35 55.41
N ARG A 112 -80.65 21.32 56.32
CA ARG A 112 -81.58 22.47 56.40
C ARG A 112 -81.27 23.57 55.40
N GLN A 113 -80.01 23.68 54.98
CA GLN A 113 -79.50 24.74 54.09
C GLN A 113 -78.56 24.14 53.05
N PRO A 114 -79.08 23.37 52.08
CA PRO A 114 -78.27 22.74 51.04
C PRO A 114 -77.51 23.75 50.17
N ASP A 115 -77.98 25.00 50.06
CA ASP A 115 -77.26 26.10 49.39
C ASP A 115 -75.88 26.41 49.98
N VAL A 116 -75.72 26.27 51.30
CA VAL A 116 -74.45 26.51 51.98
C VAL A 116 -73.45 25.42 51.62
N LEU A 117 -73.89 24.16 51.61
CA LEU A 117 -73.07 23.03 51.19
C LEU A 117 -72.70 23.13 49.71
N ALA A 118 -73.65 23.49 48.84
CA ALA A 118 -73.38 23.71 47.43
C ALA A 118 -72.31 24.79 47.19
N THR A 119 -72.39 25.92 47.91
CA THR A 119 -71.39 27.00 47.79
C THR A 119 -70.00 26.53 48.23
N ARG A 120 -69.91 25.75 49.31
CA ARG A 120 -68.64 25.18 49.81
C ARG A 120 -68.00 24.22 48.80
N ILE A 121 -68.83 23.42 48.13
CA ILE A 121 -68.39 22.52 47.06
C ILE A 121 -67.89 23.33 45.86
N GLU A 122 -68.65 24.35 45.43
CA GLU A 122 -68.26 25.23 44.31
C GLU A 122 -66.89 25.91 44.57
N ASP A 123 -66.71 26.52 45.76
CA ASP A 123 -65.46 27.18 46.15
C ASP A 123 -64.26 26.21 46.17
N ALA A 124 -64.47 25.00 46.71
CA ALA A 124 -63.45 23.97 46.80
C ALA A 124 -63.03 23.45 45.41
N VAL A 125 -64.00 23.22 44.52
CA VAL A 125 -63.76 22.80 43.12
C VAL A 125 -63.03 23.88 42.33
N GLU A 126 -63.48 25.14 42.41
CA GLU A 126 -62.87 26.27 41.67
C GLU A 126 -61.41 26.50 42.07
N THR A 127 -61.13 26.45 43.37
CA THR A 127 -59.77 26.60 43.91
C THR A 127 -58.85 25.48 43.42
N HIS A 128 -59.32 24.23 43.43
CA HIS A 128 -58.55 23.08 42.97
C HIS A 128 -58.27 23.13 41.47
N ARG A 129 -59.29 23.41 40.64
CA ARG A 129 -59.15 23.53 39.18
C ARG A 129 -58.15 24.61 38.78
N SER A 130 -58.24 25.80 39.38
CA SER A 130 -57.30 26.91 39.11
C SER A 130 -55.85 26.53 39.41
N ARG A 131 -55.62 25.82 40.52
CA ARG A 131 -54.28 25.36 40.93
C ARG A 131 -53.75 24.26 40.01
N ARG A 132 -54.60 23.32 39.62
CA ARG A 132 -54.25 22.24 38.67
C ARG A 132 -53.88 22.82 37.31
N GLU A 133 -54.66 23.75 36.78
CA GLU A 133 -54.41 24.39 35.47
C GLU A 133 -53.07 25.16 35.44
N LEU A 134 -52.79 25.97 36.48
CA LEU A 134 -51.51 26.68 36.59
C LEU A 134 -50.31 25.72 36.62
N ARG A 135 -50.45 24.61 37.36
CA ARG A 135 -49.40 23.59 37.45
C ARG A 135 -49.19 22.89 36.11
N THR A 136 -50.26 22.44 35.46
CA THR A 136 -50.17 21.81 34.14
C THR A 136 -49.52 22.75 33.13
N ARG A 137 -49.88 24.04 33.11
CA ARG A 137 -49.27 25.03 32.23
C ARG A 137 -47.79 25.26 32.53
N HIS A 138 -47.41 25.24 33.81
CA HIS A 138 -46.00 25.34 34.22
C HIS A 138 -45.19 24.12 33.80
N GLU A 139 -45.74 22.92 33.99
CA GLU A 139 -45.14 21.65 33.54
C GLU A 139 -45.00 21.61 32.01
N GLU A 140 -46.00 22.08 31.27
CA GLU A 140 -45.98 22.15 29.80
C GLU A 140 -44.92 23.14 29.29
N LEU A 141 -44.82 24.33 29.89
CA LEU A 141 -43.77 25.30 29.55
C LEU A 141 -42.38 24.74 29.84
N HIS A 142 -42.21 24.06 30.98
CA HIS A 142 -40.93 23.44 31.32
C HIS A 142 -40.59 22.30 30.34
N LEU A 143 -41.58 21.55 29.86
CA LEU A 143 -41.40 20.53 28.83
C LEU A 143 -40.95 21.13 27.50
N TYR A 144 -41.59 22.22 27.04
CA TYR A 144 -41.17 22.91 25.81
C TYR A 144 -39.75 23.47 25.93
N GLU A 145 -39.42 24.08 27.07
CA GLU A 145 -38.07 24.58 27.34
C GLU A 145 -37.05 23.44 27.27
N GLN A 146 -37.27 22.34 27.99
CA GLN A 146 -36.37 21.18 27.95
C GLN A 146 -36.25 20.57 26.54
N ALA A 147 -37.36 20.46 25.81
CA ALA A 147 -37.34 19.94 24.44
C ALA A 147 -36.50 20.81 23.51
N PHE A 148 -36.63 22.14 23.61
CA PHE A 148 -35.81 23.09 22.87
C PHE A 148 -34.32 23.00 23.25
N GLN A 149 -34.01 22.89 24.55
CA GLN A 149 -32.63 22.79 25.02
C GLN A 149 -31.92 21.50 24.57
N GLN A 150 -32.63 20.37 24.57
CA GLN A 150 -32.06 19.07 24.23
C GLN A 150 -32.00 18.77 22.72
N MET A 151 -32.37 19.73 21.86
CA MET A 151 -32.25 19.54 20.41
C MET A 151 -30.79 19.31 20.02
N GLN A 152 -30.54 18.31 19.17
CA GLN A 152 -29.21 18.01 18.62
C GLN A 152 -28.85 18.88 17.40
N GLU A 153 -29.59 19.96 17.19
CA GLU A 153 -29.38 20.95 16.14
C GLU A 153 -29.37 22.32 16.82
N GLY A 154 -28.64 23.28 16.26
CA GLY A 154 -28.62 24.63 16.78
C GLY A 154 -29.97 25.28 16.54
N ALA A 155 -30.67 25.62 17.61
CA ALA A 155 -32.00 26.21 17.54
C ALA A 155 -31.99 27.55 18.29
N CYS A 156 -32.53 28.58 17.65
CA CYS A 156 -32.57 29.91 18.21
C CYS A 156 -33.76 30.73 17.71
N LEU A 157 -34.07 31.78 18.46
CA LEU A 157 -34.87 32.90 18.00
C LEU A 157 -33.94 34.06 17.70
N TYR A 158 -34.10 34.67 16.53
CA TYR A 158 -33.45 35.92 16.14
C TYR A 158 -34.40 37.09 16.30
N ASP A 159 -33.87 38.23 16.72
CA ASP A 159 -34.57 39.51 16.64
C ASP A 159 -34.65 40.03 15.19
N THR A 160 -35.28 41.20 14.99
CA THR A 160 -35.42 41.82 13.67
C THR A 160 -34.09 42.26 13.05
N ASP A 161 -33.05 42.43 13.86
CA ASP A 161 -31.71 42.79 13.40
C ASP A 161 -30.83 41.56 13.10
N GLY A 162 -31.29 40.34 13.40
CA GLY A 162 -30.53 39.11 13.19
C GLY A 162 -29.58 38.76 14.34
N ARG A 163 -29.85 39.27 15.54
CA ARG A 163 -29.13 38.93 16.77
C ARG A 163 -29.84 37.81 17.51
N PHE A 164 -29.09 37.00 18.24
CA PHE A 164 -29.67 35.93 19.05
C PHE A 164 -30.53 36.51 20.18
N ASP A 165 -31.81 36.15 20.24
CA ASP A 165 -32.72 36.51 21.33
C ASP A 165 -32.89 35.34 22.31
N ILE A 166 -33.02 34.12 21.78
CA ILE A 166 -33.05 32.87 22.55
C ILE A 166 -32.17 31.85 21.86
N VAL A 167 -31.38 31.08 22.61
CA VAL A 167 -30.53 30.00 22.09
C VAL A 167 -30.68 28.73 22.91
N ASN A 168 -30.53 27.59 22.23
CA ASN A 168 -30.46 26.30 22.89
C ASN A 168 -29.03 25.94 23.33
N ASP A 169 -28.92 24.91 24.18
CA ASP A 169 -27.65 24.45 24.72
C ASP A 169 -26.67 23.97 23.62
N TYR A 170 -27.19 23.41 22.52
CA TYR A 170 -26.35 23.03 21.37
C TYR A 170 -25.58 24.24 20.79
N LEU A 171 -26.23 25.40 20.65
CA LEU A 171 -25.55 26.60 20.16
C LEU A 171 -24.50 27.11 21.15
N THR A 172 -24.74 27.01 22.45
CA THR A 172 -23.74 27.38 23.46
C THR A 172 -22.49 26.49 23.38
N ASP A 173 -22.67 25.18 23.17
CA ASP A 173 -21.57 24.23 22.97
C ASP A 173 -20.87 24.42 21.61
N PHE A 174 -21.63 24.75 20.57
CA PHE A 174 -21.11 25.00 19.23
C PHE A 174 -20.15 26.20 19.23
N TYR A 175 -20.58 27.32 19.83
CA TYR A 175 -19.81 28.56 19.95
C TYR A 175 -18.86 28.61 21.17
N GLY A 176 -18.87 27.58 22.03
CA GLY A 176 -17.98 27.51 23.20
C GLY A 176 -18.20 28.64 24.22
N THR A 177 -19.43 29.14 24.34
CA THR A 177 -19.77 30.31 25.16
C THR A 177 -21.03 30.08 25.98
N THR A 178 -21.36 30.99 26.90
CA THR A 178 -22.62 30.89 27.67
C THR A 178 -23.78 31.57 26.93
N ARG A 179 -25.00 31.20 27.29
CA ARG A 179 -26.23 31.79 26.74
C ARG A 179 -26.24 33.31 26.86
N GLU A 180 -25.91 33.83 28.04
CA GLU A 180 -25.94 35.28 28.32
C GLU A 180 -24.91 36.06 27.51
N ALA A 181 -23.84 35.40 27.05
CA ALA A 181 -22.83 35.99 26.20
C ALA A 181 -23.19 35.91 24.71
N LEU A 182 -24.00 34.93 24.31
CA LEU A 182 -24.45 34.73 22.93
C LEU A 182 -25.70 35.55 22.60
N GLU A 183 -26.63 35.68 23.55
CA GLU A 183 -27.82 36.53 23.41
C GLU A 183 -27.42 38.01 23.21
N GLY A 184 -28.09 38.69 22.27
CA GLY A 184 -27.78 40.04 21.81
C GLY A 184 -26.62 40.15 20.80
N GLN A 185 -25.84 39.09 20.60
CA GLN A 185 -24.77 39.09 19.60
C GLN A 185 -25.31 38.85 18.18
N PRO A 186 -24.70 39.46 17.15
CA PRO A 186 -25.08 39.21 15.76
C PRO A 186 -24.70 37.77 15.36
N SER A 187 -25.57 37.13 14.60
CA SER A 187 -25.34 35.77 14.10
C SER A 187 -24.55 35.80 12.79
N GLN A 188 -23.39 35.12 12.76
CA GLN A 188 -22.59 34.96 11.55
C GLN A 188 -23.38 34.25 10.43
N LEU A 189 -24.27 33.33 10.78
CA LEU A 189 -25.16 32.67 9.82
C LEU A 189 -26.08 33.69 9.15
N VAL A 190 -26.72 34.57 9.94
CA VAL A 190 -27.62 35.60 9.40
C VAL A 190 -26.83 36.60 8.56
N GLU A 191 -25.65 37.04 9.00
CA GLU A 191 -24.78 37.93 8.21
C GLU A 191 -24.41 37.30 6.85
N THR A 192 -24.10 36.01 6.83
CA THR A 192 -23.79 35.28 5.60
C THR A 192 -25.00 35.21 4.67
N ILE A 193 -26.18 34.88 5.21
CA ILE A 193 -27.44 34.82 4.45
C ILE A 193 -27.83 36.18 3.89
N ARG A 194 -27.67 37.26 4.66
CA ARG A 194 -27.92 38.64 4.21
C ARG A 194 -26.98 39.04 3.06
N ALA A 195 -25.80 38.43 2.98
CA ALA A 195 -24.82 38.65 1.91
C ALA A 195 -24.97 37.70 0.71
N GLU A 196 -25.82 36.66 0.80
CA GLU A 196 -26.04 35.69 -0.27
C GLU A 196 -27.02 36.22 -1.35
N GLY A 197 -26.50 36.60 -2.52
CA GLY A 197 -27.26 36.84 -3.75
C GLY A 197 -27.80 38.26 -3.95
N ASP A 198 -28.87 38.38 -4.76
CA ASP A 198 -29.59 39.64 -5.02
C ASP A 198 -30.71 39.84 -3.96
N GLY A 199 -30.44 40.68 -2.97
CA GLY A 199 -31.38 41.07 -1.90
C GLY A 199 -30.98 40.55 -0.53
N ASP A 200 -31.82 40.80 0.48
CA ASP A 200 -31.64 40.30 1.85
C ASP A 200 -32.74 39.23 2.13
N PRO A 201 -32.41 37.93 2.02
CA PRO A 201 -33.36 36.85 2.27
C PRO A 201 -33.93 36.85 3.70
N PHE A 202 -33.16 37.31 4.69
CA PHE A 202 -33.58 37.40 6.07
C PHE A 202 -34.61 38.53 6.23
N GLN A 203 -34.34 39.69 5.63
CA GLN A 203 -35.29 40.80 5.60
C GLN A 203 -36.59 40.42 4.90
N ALA A 204 -36.53 39.65 3.82
CA ALA A 204 -37.73 39.15 3.13
C ALA A 204 -38.60 38.22 4.01
N LEU A 205 -38.05 37.56 5.05
CA LEU A 205 -38.84 36.82 6.03
C LEU A 205 -39.59 37.77 6.97
N LEU A 206 -38.92 38.84 7.42
CA LEU A 206 -39.48 39.86 8.31
C LEU A 206 -40.56 40.69 7.63
N ASP A 207 -40.37 41.00 6.34
CA ASP A 207 -41.34 41.75 5.53
C ASP A 207 -42.54 40.88 5.12
N GLY A 208 -42.52 39.58 5.44
CA GLY A 208 -43.58 38.62 5.10
C GLY A 208 -43.61 38.21 3.62
N GLU A 209 -42.62 38.61 2.83
CA GLU A 209 -42.49 38.25 1.41
C GLU A 209 -42.08 36.78 1.22
N ARG A 210 -41.43 36.19 2.23
CA ARG A 210 -41.07 34.76 2.27
C ARG A 210 -41.59 34.09 3.54
N ALA A 211 -42.02 32.84 3.40
CA ALA A 211 -42.46 32.00 4.52
C ALA A 211 -41.33 31.15 5.13
N VAL A 212 -40.26 30.90 4.35
CA VAL A 212 -39.10 30.11 4.77
C VAL A 212 -37.87 30.51 3.96
N VAL A 213 -36.71 30.56 4.60
CA VAL A 213 -35.41 30.56 3.94
C VAL A 213 -34.67 29.32 4.41
N ARG A 214 -34.11 28.56 3.47
CA ARG A 214 -33.33 27.36 3.77
C ARG A 214 -32.22 27.22 2.76
N GLY A 215 -31.12 26.63 3.19
CA GLY A 215 -29.95 26.47 2.34
C GLY A 215 -28.82 25.76 3.06
N GLU A 216 -27.72 25.64 2.35
CA GLU A 216 -26.45 25.22 2.92
C GLU A 216 -25.47 26.35 2.74
N THR A 217 -24.71 26.66 3.78
CA THR A 217 -23.71 27.71 3.73
C THR A 217 -22.47 27.30 4.51
N THR A 218 -21.41 28.04 4.30
CA THR A 218 -20.09 27.78 4.89
C THR A 218 -19.54 29.07 5.45
N PHE A 219 -19.02 29.02 6.67
CA PHE A 219 -18.29 30.14 7.27
C PHE A 219 -17.14 29.63 8.14
N ASP A 220 -16.25 30.54 8.50
CA ASP A 220 -15.08 30.28 9.33
C ASP A 220 -15.44 30.49 10.81
N HIS A 221 -15.60 29.38 11.53
CA HIS A 221 -15.88 29.40 12.96
C HIS A 221 -14.58 29.62 13.76
N PRO A 222 -14.54 30.57 14.71
CA PRO A 222 -13.30 30.96 15.41
C PRO A 222 -12.49 29.80 16.01
N ASP A 223 -13.17 28.81 16.59
CA ASP A 223 -12.52 27.67 17.24
C ASP A 223 -12.49 26.39 16.41
N ARG A 224 -13.30 26.31 15.34
CA ARG A 224 -13.53 25.06 14.59
C ARG A 224 -13.05 25.14 13.13
N GLY A 225 -12.66 26.32 12.65
CA GLY A 225 -12.30 26.57 11.26
C GLY A 225 -13.52 26.52 10.35
N GLU A 226 -13.35 26.02 9.12
CA GLU A 226 -14.42 25.94 8.13
C GLU A 226 -15.55 24.98 8.56
N VAL A 227 -16.76 25.51 8.76
CA VAL A 227 -17.95 24.75 9.15
C VAL A 227 -19.03 24.82 8.05
N PHE A 228 -19.67 23.69 7.76
CA PHE A 228 -20.81 23.59 6.84
C PHE A 228 -22.10 23.49 7.63
N LEU A 229 -23.01 24.45 7.44
CA LEU A 229 -24.33 24.43 8.07
C LEU A 229 -25.43 24.23 7.04
N ASN A 230 -26.33 23.28 7.32
CA ASN A 230 -27.65 23.24 6.68
C ASN A 230 -28.65 23.95 7.58
N TYR A 231 -29.27 25.01 7.08
CA TYR A 231 -30.08 25.90 7.89
C TYR A 231 -31.51 26.03 7.35
N ARG A 232 -32.42 26.35 8.27
CA ARG A 232 -33.81 26.70 7.99
C ARG A 232 -34.27 27.81 8.93
N LEU A 233 -34.73 28.90 8.34
CA LEU A 233 -35.25 30.08 9.01
C LEU A 233 -36.74 30.25 8.69
N VAL A 234 -37.56 30.49 9.72
CA VAL A 234 -39.00 30.74 9.61
C VAL A 234 -39.41 31.92 10.48
N PRO A 235 -40.32 32.81 10.05
CA PRO A 235 -40.74 33.95 10.86
C PRO A 235 -41.61 33.49 12.04
N LEU A 236 -41.36 34.04 13.22
CA LEU A 236 -42.22 33.87 14.41
C LEU A 236 -43.31 34.94 14.39
N ARG A 237 -44.58 34.50 14.40
CA ARG A 237 -45.75 35.40 14.40
C ARG A 237 -46.50 35.31 15.72
N ILE A 238 -46.72 36.45 16.36
CA ILE A 238 -47.60 36.59 17.52
C ILE A 238 -48.71 37.57 17.12
N GLY A 239 -49.94 37.06 16.95
CA GLY A 239 -51.01 37.84 16.33
C GLY A 239 -50.77 38.07 14.83
N ASP A 240 -50.92 39.32 14.38
CA ASP A 240 -50.68 39.73 12.98
C ASP A 240 -49.24 40.23 12.74
N ASP A 241 -48.43 40.38 13.80
CA ASP A 241 -47.08 40.93 13.75
C ASP A 241 -46.00 39.84 13.73
N ILE A 242 -44.91 40.09 13.00
CA ILE A 242 -43.70 39.25 13.01
C ILE A 242 -42.76 39.81 14.08
N GLU A 243 -42.53 39.04 15.15
CA GLU A 243 -41.68 39.47 16.27
C GLU A 243 -40.21 39.05 16.12
N GLY A 244 -39.93 38.06 15.26
CA GLY A 244 -38.56 37.57 15.05
C GLY A 244 -38.50 36.42 14.05
N VAL A 245 -37.36 35.74 13.99
CA VAL A 245 -37.12 34.61 13.09
C VAL A 245 -36.59 33.42 13.87
N VAL A 246 -37.30 32.30 13.83
CA VAL A 246 -36.80 31.02 14.38
C VAL A 246 -35.80 30.44 13.40
N GLY A 247 -34.57 30.21 13.86
CA GLY A 247 -33.51 29.55 13.12
C GLY A 247 -33.21 28.17 13.66
N VAL A 248 -33.15 27.19 12.77
CA VAL A 248 -32.60 25.86 13.04
C VAL A 248 -31.45 25.61 12.09
N ALA A 249 -30.30 25.22 12.61
CA ALA A 249 -29.10 24.94 11.84
C ALA A 249 -28.44 23.65 12.31
N ARG A 250 -28.07 22.81 11.35
CA ARG A 250 -27.38 21.54 11.56
C ARG A 250 -25.97 21.61 11.03
N ASP A 251 -25.00 21.25 11.87
CA ASP A 251 -23.62 21.03 11.43
C ASP A 251 -23.53 19.76 10.58
N VAL A 252 -23.17 19.93 9.30
CA VAL A 252 -22.97 18.85 8.32
C VAL A 252 -21.50 18.72 7.89
N THR A 253 -20.58 19.32 8.65
CA THR A 253 -19.14 19.38 8.34
C THR A 253 -18.53 18.00 8.20
N GLU A 254 -18.73 17.11 9.18
CA GLU A 254 -18.20 15.74 9.12
C GLU A 254 -18.70 14.97 7.89
N GLN A 255 -19.99 15.14 7.57
CA GLN A 255 -20.60 14.48 6.42
C GLN A 255 -19.99 14.98 5.11
N ARG A 256 -19.86 16.32 4.96
CA ARG A 256 -19.26 16.95 3.77
C ARG A 256 -17.79 16.59 3.61
N MET A 257 -17.03 16.55 4.70
CA MET A 257 -15.62 16.14 4.66
C MET A 257 -15.47 14.67 4.25
N ARG A 258 -16.28 13.75 4.80
CA ARG A 258 -16.26 12.34 4.37
C ARG A 258 -16.65 12.17 2.90
N GLU A 259 -17.69 12.88 2.44
CA GLU A 259 -18.12 12.86 1.04
C GLU A 259 -16.99 13.33 0.11
N ARG A 260 -16.36 14.48 0.44
CA ARG A 260 -15.20 14.99 -0.32
C ARG A 260 -14.03 14.01 -0.32
N GLN A 261 -13.69 13.43 0.83
CA GLN A 261 -12.62 12.43 0.94
C GLN A 261 -12.90 11.19 0.08
N LEU A 262 -14.15 10.72 0.04
CA LEU A 262 -14.53 9.59 -0.81
C LEU A 262 -14.44 9.92 -2.30
N VAL A 263 -14.87 11.12 -2.71
CA VAL A 263 -14.74 11.58 -4.10
C VAL A 263 -13.28 11.70 -4.47
N GLN A 264 -12.48 12.37 -3.64
CA GLN A 264 -11.04 12.56 -3.87
C GLN A 264 -10.30 11.20 -3.94
N ALA A 265 -10.53 10.29 -2.99
CA ALA A 265 -9.89 8.97 -3.02
C ALA A 265 -10.27 8.16 -4.26
N ARG A 266 -11.51 8.32 -4.76
CA ARG A 266 -11.96 7.68 -6.00
C ARG A 266 -11.27 8.28 -7.23
N GLU A 267 -11.17 9.60 -7.31
CA GLU A 267 -10.47 10.31 -8.39
C GLU A 267 -8.98 9.94 -8.40
N GLU A 268 -8.31 10.03 -7.25
CA GLU A 268 -6.89 9.65 -7.09
C GLU A 268 -6.66 8.19 -7.51
N SER A 269 -7.52 7.25 -7.10
CA SER A 269 -7.40 5.84 -7.51
C SER A 269 -7.57 5.64 -9.02
N GLN A 270 -8.44 6.42 -9.68
CA GLN A 270 -8.64 6.34 -11.12
C GLN A 270 -7.43 6.92 -11.86
N GLU A 271 -6.90 8.06 -11.40
CA GLU A 271 -5.70 8.67 -11.96
C GLU A 271 -4.49 7.75 -11.84
N LEU A 272 -4.31 7.05 -10.72
CA LEU A 272 -3.20 6.10 -10.53
C LEU A 272 -3.26 4.93 -11.52
N ILE A 273 -4.44 4.37 -11.78
CA ILE A 273 -4.62 3.24 -12.71
C ILE A 273 -4.45 3.71 -14.16
N ASN A 274 -5.00 4.89 -14.50
CA ASN A 274 -4.90 5.44 -15.85
C ASN A 274 -3.51 6.02 -16.16
N GLY A 275 -2.75 6.43 -15.15
CA GLY A 275 -1.37 6.86 -15.28
C GLY A 275 -0.35 5.72 -15.43
N MET A 276 -0.78 4.46 -15.38
CA MET A 276 0.08 3.32 -15.70
C MET A 276 0.38 3.30 -17.20
N ASN A 277 1.64 3.10 -17.58
CA ASN A 277 2.02 2.91 -18.98
C ASN A 277 1.63 1.53 -19.50
N ASP A 278 1.62 0.53 -18.61
CA ASP A 278 1.22 -0.84 -18.94
C ASP A 278 -0.30 -0.90 -19.08
N THR A 279 -0.77 -1.73 -20.01
CA THR A 279 -2.21 -1.97 -20.17
C THR A 279 -2.74 -2.78 -18.99
N ALA A 280 -3.90 -2.40 -18.47
CA ALA A 280 -4.51 -3.08 -17.33
C ALA A 280 -6.00 -3.29 -17.55
N TRP A 281 -6.49 -4.47 -17.16
CA TRP A 281 -7.90 -4.82 -17.23
C TRP A 281 -8.30 -5.77 -16.12
N VAL A 282 -9.59 -5.69 -15.78
CA VAL A 282 -10.23 -6.60 -14.83
C VAL A 282 -11.10 -7.56 -15.62
N ILE A 283 -10.92 -8.86 -15.39
CA ILE A 283 -11.63 -9.94 -16.07
C ILE A 283 -12.59 -10.60 -15.07
N GLY A 284 -13.84 -10.76 -15.49
CA GLY A 284 -14.87 -11.47 -14.73
C GLY A 284 -14.71 -12.99 -14.77
N THR A 285 -15.50 -13.70 -13.97
CA THR A 285 -15.55 -15.18 -13.99
C THR A 285 -16.20 -15.74 -15.26
N ASP A 286 -16.84 -14.89 -16.05
CA ASP A 286 -17.41 -15.17 -17.37
C ASP A 286 -16.45 -14.84 -18.53
N GLU A 287 -15.17 -14.61 -18.21
CA GLU A 287 -14.09 -14.33 -19.17
C GLU A 287 -14.28 -13.00 -19.94
N GLN A 288 -15.11 -12.07 -19.43
CA GLN A 288 -15.32 -10.75 -20.03
C GLN A 288 -14.52 -9.64 -19.33
N PHE A 289 -14.14 -8.60 -20.07
CA PHE A 289 -13.53 -7.41 -19.48
C PHE A 289 -14.56 -6.56 -18.72
N LEU A 290 -14.40 -6.46 -17.40
CA LEU A 290 -15.23 -5.63 -16.51
C LEU A 290 -14.73 -4.19 -16.40
N ALA A 291 -13.42 -3.99 -16.52
CA ALA A 291 -12.77 -2.68 -16.48
C ALA A 291 -11.48 -2.70 -17.29
N VAL A 292 -11.10 -1.53 -17.83
CA VAL A 292 -9.83 -1.31 -18.56
C VAL A 292 -9.24 0.03 -18.15
N ASN A 293 -7.92 0.22 -18.20
CA ASN A 293 -7.30 1.53 -18.03
C ASN A 293 -7.22 2.29 -19.37
N ASP A 294 -6.81 3.57 -19.32
CA ASP A 294 -6.66 4.38 -20.52
C ASP A 294 -5.51 3.90 -21.43
N ALA A 295 -4.41 3.39 -20.86
CA ALA A 295 -3.32 2.79 -21.65
C ALA A 295 -3.79 1.62 -22.52
N ALA A 296 -4.69 0.77 -22.02
CA ALA A 296 -5.29 -0.31 -22.81
C ALA A 296 -6.09 0.23 -24.01
N VAL A 297 -6.83 1.33 -23.84
CA VAL A 297 -7.59 1.98 -24.92
C VAL A 297 -6.64 2.56 -25.97
N GLU A 298 -5.60 3.26 -25.54
CA GLU A 298 -4.62 3.91 -26.41
C GLU A 298 -3.78 2.88 -27.19
N GLN A 299 -3.21 1.89 -26.49
CA GLN A 299 -2.30 0.92 -27.10
C GLN A 299 -3.03 -0.11 -27.97
N MET A 300 -4.22 -0.56 -27.57
CA MET A 300 -4.97 -1.56 -28.35
C MET A 300 -5.75 -0.92 -29.51
N GLY A 301 -6.01 0.39 -29.47
CA GLY A 301 -6.74 1.13 -30.51
C GLY A 301 -8.26 0.91 -30.52
N TYR A 302 -8.79 0.15 -29.56
CA TYR A 302 -10.22 -0.05 -29.36
C TYR A 302 -10.79 0.99 -28.40
N SER A 303 -12.01 1.43 -28.63
CA SER A 303 -12.73 2.25 -27.65
C SER A 303 -12.99 1.45 -26.37
N ARG A 304 -13.08 2.15 -25.23
CA ARG A 304 -13.42 1.55 -23.93
C ARG A 304 -14.68 0.68 -23.99
N SER A 305 -15.72 1.11 -24.71
CA SER A 305 -16.95 0.32 -24.89
C SER A 305 -16.77 -0.94 -25.74
N GLU A 306 -15.88 -0.89 -26.75
CA GLU A 306 -15.54 -2.08 -27.54
C GLU A 306 -14.79 -3.09 -26.66
N LEU A 307 -13.75 -2.64 -25.94
CA LEU A 307 -13.00 -3.51 -25.02
C LEU A 307 -13.89 -4.16 -23.97
N LEU A 308 -14.79 -3.40 -23.34
CA LEU A 308 -15.73 -3.96 -22.34
C LEU A 308 -16.76 -4.93 -22.93
N SER A 309 -16.85 -5.03 -24.26
CA SER A 309 -17.71 -6.01 -24.95
C SER A 309 -16.92 -7.19 -25.53
N MET A 310 -15.61 -7.24 -25.27
CA MET A 310 -14.67 -8.26 -25.75
C MET A 310 -14.21 -9.15 -24.59
N ALA A 311 -13.51 -10.22 -24.94
CA ALA A 311 -12.86 -11.14 -24.03
C ALA A 311 -11.34 -11.23 -24.32
N PRO A 312 -10.52 -11.77 -23.40
CA PRO A 312 -9.08 -11.90 -23.61
C PRO A 312 -8.68 -12.64 -24.90
N HIS A 313 -9.45 -13.64 -25.33
CA HIS A 313 -9.19 -14.37 -26.58
C HIS A 313 -9.42 -13.54 -27.84
N ASP A 314 -10.18 -12.44 -27.78
CA ASP A 314 -10.37 -11.54 -28.93
C ASP A 314 -9.12 -10.70 -29.23
N ILE A 315 -8.27 -10.49 -28.22
CA ILE A 315 -7.05 -9.68 -28.33
C ILE A 315 -5.78 -10.52 -28.31
N ASP A 316 -5.79 -11.71 -27.72
CA ASP A 316 -4.62 -12.58 -27.69
C ASP A 316 -4.37 -13.24 -29.07
N ALA A 317 -3.12 -13.21 -29.51
CA ALA A 317 -2.66 -13.78 -30.77
C ALA A 317 -1.57 -14.86 -30.58
N GLY A 318 -1.13 -15.09 -29.35
CA GLY A 318 -0.10 -16.07 -29.00
C GLY A 318 -0.66 -17.37 -28.40
N LEU A 319 -1.77 -17.27 -27.67
CA LEU A 319 -2.43 -18.37 -26.98
C LEU A 319 -3.74 -18.75 -27.68
N SER A 320 -4.13 -20.01 -27.55
CA SER A 320 -5.45 -20.48 -27.96
C SER A 320 -6.52 -20.17 -26.90
N ASP A 321 -7.79 -20.07 -27.32
CA ASP A 321 -8.94 -19.86 -26.41
C ASP A 321 -8.90 -20.82 -25.20
N GLY A 322 -8.59 -22.10 -25.44
CA GLY A 322 -8.53 -23.11 -24.37
C GLY A 322 -7.37 -22.91 -23.38
N GLU A 323 -6.23 -22.36 -23.82
CA GLU A 323 -5.12 -22.01 -22.93
C GLU A 323 -5.48 -20.80 -22.07
N ILE A 324 -6.17 -19.81 -22.65
CA ILE A 324 -6.65 -18.62 -21.95
C ILE A 324 -7.68 -19.00 -20.88
N THR A 325 -8.70 -19.80 -21.23
CA THR A 325 -9.67 -20.31 -20.26
C THR A 325 -8.97 -21.11 -19.16
N SER A 326 -7.97 -21.94 -19.51
CA SER A 326 -7.20 -22.69 -18.51
C SER A 326 -6.41 -21.78 -17.56
N LEU A 327 -5.85 -20.66 -18.04
CA LEU A 327 -5.14 -19.68 -17.20
C LEU A 327 -6.09 -18.94 -16.25
N ILE A 328 -7.34 -18.73 -16.65
CA ILE A 328 -8.38 -18.10 -15.83
C ILE A 328 -8.91 -19.09 -14.78
N GLU A 329 -9.26 -20.31 -15.19
CA GLU A 329 -9.82 -21.35 -14.31
C GLU A 329 -8.80 -21.86 -13.28
N ASN A 330 -7.53 -21.98 -13.66
CA ASN A 330 -6.47 -22.51 -12.79
C ASN A 330 -5.67 -21.39 -12.11
N MET A 331 -6.27 -20.21 -11.92
CA MET A 331 -5.64 -19.10 -11.23
C MET A 331 -5.18 -19.55 -9.82
N PRO A 332 -3.89 -19.38 -9.44
CA PRO A 332 -3.39 -19.82 -8.15
C PRO A 332 -4.13 -19.15 -6.99
N GLU A 333 -4.47 -19.91 -5.94
CA GLU A 333 -5.04 -19.37 -4.69
C GLU A 333 -4.09 -18.35 -4.03
N ASP A 334 -2.78 -18.54 -4.22
CA ASP A 334 -1.67 -17.69 -3.76
C ASP A 334 -1.59 -16.34 -4.50
N GLY A 335 -2.40 -16.15 -5.55
CA GLY A 335 -2.82 -14.83 -6.01
C GLY A 335 -2.03 -14.20 -7.15
N MET A 336 -1.05 -14.87 -7.78
CA MET A 336 -0.31 -14.29 -8.91
C MET A 336 0.18 -15.33 -9.94
N GLN A 337 0.07 -15.01 -11.24
CA GLN A 337 0.73 -15.72 -12.32
C GLN A 337 1.34 -14.74 -13.33
N VAL A 338 2.46 -15.13 -13.96
CA VAL A 338 3.15 -14.34 -14.99
C VAL A 338 3.49 -15.22 -16.18
N PHE A 339 3.18 -14.77 -17.38
CA PHE A 339 3.48 -15.48 -18.63
C PHE A 339 3.66 -14.50 -19.80
N GLU A 340 4.34 -14.95 -20.86
CA GLU A 340 4.49 -14.18 -22.10
C GLU A 340 3.49 -14.67 -23.15
N THR A 341 2.90 -13.74 -23.89
CA THR A 341 2.03 -14.00 -25.05
C THR A 341 2.20 -12.85 -26.06
N ALA A 342 1.29 -12.72 -27.02
CA ALA A 342 1.22 -11.59 -27.92
C ALA A 342 -0.22 -11.08 -28.01
N HIS A 343 -0.39 -9.77 -28.01
CA HIS A 343 -1.69 -9.13 -28.28
C HIS A 343 -1.76 -8.62 -29.70
N ARG A 344 -2.97 -8.58 -30.26
CA ARG A 344 -3.30 -7.99 -31.54
C ARG A 344 -4.13 -6.73 -31.34
N THR A 345 -3.59 -5.61 -31.82
CA THR A 345 -4.31 -4.33 -31.81
C THR A 345 -5.42 -4.32 -32.87
N LYS A 346 -6.30 -3.31 -32.81
CA LYS A 346 -7.37 -3.10 -33.80
C LYS A 346 -6.85 -2.96 -35.23
N ASP A 347 -5.66 -2.38 -35.40
CA ASP A 347 -5.01 -2.20 -36.71
C ASP A 347 -4.30 -3.47 -37.20
N GLY A 348 -4.31 -4.54 -36.39
CA GLY A 348 -3.76 -5.85 -36.71
C GLY A 348 -2.28 -6.03 -36.36
N GLU A 349 -1.64 -5.03 -35.75
CA GLU A 349 -0.28 -5.12 -35.22
C GLU A 349 -0.22 -6.13 -34.08
N VAL A 350 0.84 -6.95 -34.04
CA VAL A 350 1.04 -7.98 -33.02
C VAL A 350 2.17 -7.55 -32.11
N ILE A 351 1.85 -7.32 -30.85
CA ILE A 351 2.76 -6.80 -29.83
C ILE A 351 3.06 -7.93 -28.85
N PRO A 352 4.33 -8.34 -28.66
CA PRO A 352 4.69 -9.29 -27.62
C PRO A 352 4.48 -8.64 -26.25
N VAL A 353 3.83 -9.36 -25.35
CA VAL A 353 3.50 -8.86 -24.01
C VAL A 353 3.85 -9.86 -22.92
N GLU A 354 4.20 -9.35 -21.75
CA GLU A 354 4.29 -10.11 -20.51
C GLU A 354 3.06 -9.77 -19.66
N ILE A 355 2.23 -10.76 -19.36
CA ILE A 355 1.00 -10.60 -18.58
C ILE A 355 1.27 -11.03 -17.15
N SER A 356 1.00 -10.12 -16.21
CA SER A 356 0.91 -10.41 -14.79
C SER A 356 -0.54 -10.35 -14.35
N SER A 357 -1.07 -11.48 -13.88
CA SER A 357 -2.45 -11.60 -13.41
C SER A 357 -2.47 -11.84 -11.91
N SER A 358 -3.45 -11.26 -11.21
CA SER A 358 -3.69 -11.47 -9.78
C SER A 358 -5.17 -11.51 -9.44
N LEU A 359 -5.53 -12.24 -8.39
CA LEU A 359 -6.92 -12.36 -7.94
C LEU A 359 -7.30 -11.17 -7.06
N VAL A 360 -8.39 -10.50 -7.40
CA VAL A 360 -8.87 -9.28 -6.73
C VAL A 360 -10.37 -9.36 -6.44
N THR A 361 -10.85 -8.55 -5.51
CA THR A 361 -12.30 -8.32 -5.32
C THR A 361 -12.70 -7.07 -6.08
N TYR A 362 -13.54 -7.21 -7.11
CA TYR A 362 -14.07 -6.11 -7.89
C TYR A 362 -15.60 -6.08 -7.79
N GLN A 363 -16.16 -4.94 -7.37
CA GLN A 363 -17.61 -4.79 -7.13
C GLN A 363 -18.25 -5.84 -6.20
N GLY A 364 -17.45 -6.42 -5.29
CA GLY A 364 -17.91 -7.45 -4.34
C GLY A 364 -17.82 -8.88 -4.85
N GLU A 365 -17.36 -9.08 -6.09
CA GLU A 365 -17.18 -10.39 -6.72
C GLU A 365 -15.69 -10.67 -6.95
N THR A 366 -15.35 -11.96 -7.01
CA THR A 366 -13.99 -12.39 -7.36
C THR A 366 -13.75 -12.10 -8.84
N ALA A 367 -12.65 -11.40 -9.13
CA ALA A 367 -12.22 -11.05 -10.48
C ALA A 367 -10.71 -11.21 -10.60
N ILE A 368 -10.19 -11.12 -11.83
CA ILE A 368 -8.77 -11.20 -12.12
C ILE A 368 -8.31 -9.83 -12.63
N LEU A 369 -7.34 -9.23 -11.96
CA LEU A 369 -6.62 -8.05 -12.47
C LEU A 369 -5.43 -8.54 -13.29
N SER A 370 -5.43 -8.23 -14.58
CA SER A 370 -4.33 -8.53 -15.48
C SER A 370 -3.69 -7.25 -15.97
N VAL A 371 -2.37 -7.18 -15.84
CA VAL A 371 -1.52 -6.10 -16.35
C VAL A 371 -0.64 -6.69 -17.45
N ALA A 372 -0.73 -6.17 -18.66
CA ALA A 372 0.08 -6.59 -19.78
C ALA A 372 1.09 -5.49 -20.15
N ARG A 373 2.37 -5.84 -20.03
CA ARG A 373 3.52 -5.00 -20.36
C ARG A 373 4.01 -5.31 -21.76
N ASP A 374 4.23 -4.28 -22.56
CA ASP A 374 4.91 -4.39 -23.85
C ASP A 374 6.38 -4.78 -23.64
N ILE A 375 6.81 -5.86 -24.29
CA ILE A 375 8.19 -6.36 -24.20
C ILE A 375 8.91 -6.33 -25.56
N THR A 376 8.42 -5.52 -26.51
CA THR A 376 9.01 -5.38 -27.85
C THR A 376 10.48 -5.01 -27.79
N ASP A 377 10.82 -3.93 -27.07
CA ASP A 377 12.21 -3.47 -26.90
C ASP A 377 13.11 -4.54 -26.29
N ARG A 378 12.60 -5.29 -25.29
CA ARG A 378 13.33 -6.41 -24.67
C ARG A 378 13.62 -7.50 -25.69
N LYS A 379 12.61 -7.95 -26.43
CA LYS A 379 12.74 -9.02 -27.43
C LYS A 379 13.67 -8.61 -28.57
N GLU A 380 13.62 -7.34 -29.02
CA GLU A 380 14.55 -6.82 -30.03
C GLU A 380 16.00 -6.84 -29.54
N TYR A 381 16.24 -6.36 -28.32
CA TYR A 381 17.59 -6.33 -27.75
C TYR A 381 18.15 -7.74 -27.58
N GLU A 382 17.38 -8.67 -27.03
CA GLU A 382 17.79 -10.06 -26.92
C GLU A 382 18.03 -10.70 -28.30
N GLY A 383 17.21 -10.37 -29.30
CA GLY A 383 17.40 -10.81 -30.68
C GLY A 383 18.75 -10.36 -31.25
N ARG A 384 19.07 -9.07 -31.12
CA ARG A 384 20.36 -8.49 -31.56
C ARG A 384 21.54 -9.13 -30.83
N LEU A 385 21.42 -9.35 -29.52
CA LEU A 385 22.49 -9.98 -28.73
C LEU A 385 22.76 -11.42 -29.17
N ARG A 386 21.69 -12.20 -29.44
CA ARG A 386 21.82 -13.57 -29.97
C ARG A 386 22.51 -13.58 -31.33
N GLU A 387 22.11 -12.68 -32.23
CA GLU A 387 22.72 -12.55 -33.57
C GLU A 387 24.21 -12.17 -33.48
N GLN A 388 24.57 -11.24 -32.60
CA GLN A 388 25.98 -10.85 -32.38
C GLN A 388 26.82 -11.99 -31.80
N ASN A 389 26.31 -12.72 -30.80
CA ASN A 389 27.01 -13.86 -30.24
C ASN A 389 27.24 -14.96 -31.28
N GLN A 390 26.22 -15.27 -32.08
CA GLN A 390 26.34 -16.25 -33.16
C GLN A 390 27.37 -15.82 -34.23
N LEU A 391 27.42 -14.52 -34.57
CA LEU A 391 28.42 -13.99 -35.49
C LEU A 391 29.85 -14.09 -34.93
N LEU A 392 30.03 -13.80 -33.63
CA LEU A 392 31.33 -13.92 -32.96
C LEU A 392 31.80 -15.37 -32.89
N GLU A 393 30.90 -16.31 -32.58
CA GLU A 393 31.20 -17.75 -32.60
C GLU A 393 31.64 -18.20 -33.99
N GLN A 394 30.92 -17.78 -35.05
CA GLN A 394 31.31 -18.11 -36.42
C GLN A 394 32.69 -17.53 -36.78
N GLN A 395 32.96 -16.27 -36.42
CA GLN A 395 34.27 -15.64 -36.69
C GLN A 395 35.41 -16.36 -35.96
N ARG A 396 35.18 -16.82 -34.73
CA ARG A 396 36.15 -17.61 -33.97
C ARG A 396 36.47 -18.92 -34.70
N ASP A 397 35.44 -19.67 -35.07
CA ASP A 397 35.59 -20.98 -35.73
C ASP A 397 36.29 -20.84 -37.10
N GLU A 398 35.98 -19.78 -37.86
CA GLU A 398 36.66 -19.47 -39.13
C GLU A 398 38.15 -19.16 -38.93
N LEU A 399 38.50 -18.39 -37.90
CA LEU A 399 39.89 -18.08 -37.56
C LEU A 399 40.67 -19.32 -37.10
N GLU A 400 40.03 -20.23 -36.37
CA GLU A 400 40.62 -21.50 -35.93
C GLU A 400 41.00 -22.38 -37.13
N VAL A 401 40.05 -22.60 -38.05
CA VAL A 401 40.29 -23.41 -39.25
C VAL A 401 41.38 -22.78 -40.12
N LEU A 402 41.34 -21.46 -40.32
CA LEU A 402 42.36 -20.76 -41.10
C LEU A 402 43.75 -20.89 -40.46
N ASN A 403 43.85 -20.70 -39.14
CA ASN A 403 45.10 -20.87 -38.42
C ASN A 403 45.64 -22.29 -38.58
N GLN A 404 44.79 -23.30 -38.40
CA GLN A 404 45.20 -24.70 -38.49
C GLN A 404 45.71 -25.07 -39.88
N VAL A 405 45.00 -24.67 -40.95
CA VAL A 405 45.39 -24.97 -42.33
C VAL A 405 46.71 -24.29 -42.70
N LEU A 406 46.83 -22.97 -42.45
CA LEU A 406 48.04 -22.23 -42.78
C LEU A 406 49.28 -22.81 -42.09
N ARG A 407 49.17 -23.18 -40.81
CA ARG A 407 50.29 -23.77 -40.06
C ARG A 407 50.70 -25.12 -40.61
N HIS A 408 49.73 -25.99 -40.90
CA HIS A 408 50.00 -27.30 -41.44
C HIS A 408 50.74 -27.20 -42.78
N ASP A 409 50.28 -26.34 -43.67
CA ASP A 409 50.89 -26.18 -44.99
C ASP A 409 52.28 -25.56 -44.90
N ILE A 410 52.46 -24.50 -44.09
CA ILE A 410 53.79 -23.91 -43.85
C ILE A 410 54.75 -24.95 -43.26
N ARG A 411 54.32 -25.74 -42.27
CA ARG A 411 55.17 -26.76 -41.66
C ARG A 411 55.57 -27.84 -42.66
N ASN A 412 54.66 -28.28 -43.52
CA ASN A 412 54.96 -29.30 -44.53
C ASN A 412 56.00 -28.78 -45.54
N ASP A 413 55.85 -27.53 -45.99
CA ASP A 413 56.81 -26.91 -46.91
C ASP A 413 58.19 -26.75 -46.25
N LEU A 414 58.23 -26.34 -44.97
CA LEU A 414 59.48 -26.22 -44.22
C LEU A 414 60.15 -27.57 -43.96
N GLN A 415 59.38 -28.62 -43.63
CA GLN A 415 59.92 -29.97 -43.48
C GLN A 415 60.56 -30.47 -44.79
N LEU A 416 59.95 -30.14 -45.93
CA LEU A 416 60.52 -30.47 -47.23
C LEU A 416 61.84 -29.72 -47.47
N VAL A 417 61.90 -28.43 -47.11
CA VAL A 417 63.14 -27.63 -47.18
C VAL A 417 64.23 -28.23 -46.31
N THR A 418 63.94 -28.58 -45.05
CA THR A 418 64.90 -29.22 -44.15
C THR A 418 65.39 -30.57 -44.70
N ALA A 419 64.47 -31.43 -45.18
CA ALA A 419 64.83 -32.73 -45.73
C ALA A 419 65.72 -32.62 -46.99
N TYR A 420 65.45 -31.67 -47.89
CA TYR A 420 66.32 -31.43 -49.04
C TYR A 420 67.66 -30.83 -48.63
N ALA A 421 67.67 -29.97 -47.60
CA ALA A 421 68.91 -29.45 -47.08
C ALA A 421 69.79 -30.58 -46.51
N ASP A 422 69.22 -31.50 -45.74
CA ASP A 422 69.94 -32.68 -45.22
C ASP A 422 70.53 -33.55 -46.33
N ILE A 423 69.79 -33.77 -47.43
CA ILE A 423 70.30 -34.52 -48.59
C ILE A 423 71.47 -33.80 -49.26
N LEU A 424 71.40 -32.47 -49.35
CA LEU A 424 72.44 -31.65 -49.99
C LEU A 424 73.71 -31.56 -49.15
N HIS A 425 73.66 -31.88 -47.85
CA HIS A 425 74.80 -31.81 -46.94
C HIS A 425 76.02 -32.57 -47.46
N ASP A 426 75.84 -33.78 -48.01
CA ASP A 426 76.93 -34.59 -48.55
C ASP A 426 77.37 -34.20 -49.98
N HIS A 427 76.73 -33.18 -50.58
CA HIS A 427 76.89 -32.81 -51.99
C HIS A 427 77.44 -31.38 -52.21
N VAL A 428 77.66 -30.61 -51.14
CA VAL A 428 78.20 -29.25 -51.19
C VAL A 428 79.67 -29.22 -50.71
N ASP A 429 80.42 -28.21 -51.12
CA ASP A 429 81.77 -27.93 -50.60
C ASP A 429 81.72 -27.16 -49.27
N ASP A 430 82.88 -26.93 -48.64
CA ASP A 430 82.95 -26.29 -47.32
C ASP A 430 82.28 -24.90 -47.29
N GLU A 431 82.36 -24.13 -48.38
CA GLU A 431 81.67 -22.83 -48.52
C GLU A 431 80.15 -23.02 -48.68
N GLY A 432 79.70 -24.04 -49.41
CA GLY A 432 78.29 -24.40 -49.52
C GLY A 432 77.68 -24.96 -48.23
N LEU A 433 78.47 -25.62 -47.37
CA LEU A 433 78.03 -26.11 -46.06
C LEU A 433 77.59 -24.97 -45.14
N GLU A 434 78.28 -23.82 -45.16
CA GLU A 434 77.91 -22.63 -44.37
C GLU A 434 76.53 -22.08 -44.79
N HIS A 435 76.28 -22.03 -46.10
CA HIS A 435 74.98 -21.64 -46.64
C HIS A 435 73.87 -22.64 -46.32
N LEU A 436 74.19 -23.94 -46.38
CA LEU A 436 73.25 -25.00 -46.06
C LEU A 436 72.84 -24.99 -44.58
N ALA A 437 73.82 -24.82 -43.68
CA ALA A 437 73.58 -24.65 -42.25
C ALA A 437 72.68 -23.43 -41.98
N THR A 438 72.89 -22.32 -42.70
CA THR A 438 72.00 -21.16 -42.63
C THR A 438 70.57 -21.50 -43.08
N VAL A 439 70.39 -22.28 -44.15
CA VAL A 439 69.04 -22.68 -44.62
C VAL A 439 68.35 -23.60 -43.61
N GLN A 440 69.07 -24.57 -43.04
CA GLN A 440 68.54 -25.47 -42.02
C GLN A 440 68.15 -24.70 -40.76
N ASP A 441 69.00 -23.79 -40.28
CA ASP A 441 68.71 -22.92 -39.14
C ASP A 441 67.43 -22.09 -39.36
N ARG A 442 67.32 -21.44 -40.53
CA ARG A 442 66.12 -20.65 -40.88
C ARG A 442 64.87 -21.50 -41.01
N ALA A 443 64.96 -22.71 -41.55
CA ALA A 443 63.81 -23.61 -41.68
C ALA A 443 63.34 -24.13 -40.32
N THR A 444 64.27 -24.54 -39.46
CA THR A 444 63.99 -24.98 -38.08
C THR A 444 63.35 -23.85 -37.27
N HIS A 445 63.92 -22.64 -37.34
CA HIS A 445 63.37 -21.47 -36.66
C HIS A 445 61.93 -21.14 -37.12
N ALA A 446 61.64 -21.28 -38.41
CA ALA A 446 60.29 -21.06 -38.93
C ALA A 446 59.29 -22.14 -38.45
N VAL A 447 59.72 -23.41 -38.31
CA VAL A 447 58.88 -24.47 -37.71
C VAL A 447 58.54 -24.14 -36.26
N GLU A 448 59.50 -23.66 -35.49
CA GLU A 448 59.29 -23.26 -34.11
C GLU A 448 58.34 -22.07 -34.00
N LEU A 449 58.50 -21.06 -34.86
CA LEU A 449 57.58 -19.93 -34.91
C LEU A 449 56.13 -20.38 -35.16
N THR A 450 55.91 -21.35 -36.07
CA THR A 450 54.57 -21.92 -36.29
C THR A 450 54.05 -22.68 -35.08
N GLN A 451 54.92 -23.23 -34.22
CA GLN A 451 54.54 -23.90 -32.98
C GLN A 451 54.23 -22.87 -31.88
N THR A 452 55.10 -21.89 -31.63
CA THR A 452 54.87 -20.82 -30.65
C THR A 452 53.59 -20.06 -30.97
N ALA A 453 53.36 -19.72 -32.24
CA ALA A 453 52.12 -19.07 -32.62
C ALA A 453 50.89 -19.95 -32.28
N ARG A 454 51.03 -21.28 -32.27
CA ARG A 454 49.90 -22.22 -32.10
C ARG A 454 49.52 -22.18 -30.65
N ASP A 455 50.53 -22.32 -29.81
CA ASP A 455 50.39 -22.22 -28.38
C ASP A 455 49.77 -20.85 -28.01
N THR A 456 50.24 -19.74 -28.61
CA THR A 456 49.62 -18.41 -28.41
C THR A 456 48.14 -18.36 -28.88
N ALA A 457 47.82 -18.94 -30.04
CA ALA A 457 46.45 -18.96 -30.54
C ALA A 457 45.54 -19.79 -29.63
N THR A 458 46.02 -20.96 -29.18
CA THR A 458 45.33 -21.81 -28.21
C THR A 458 45.05 -21.02 -26.93
N MET A 459 46.06 -20.39 -26.32
CA MET A 459 45.88 -19.53 -25.15
C MET A 459 44.78 -18.48 -25.33
N MET A 460 44.72 -17.80 -26.49
CA MET A 460 43.71 -16.75 -26.73
C MET A 460 42.29 -17.29 -26.88
N LEU A 461 42.15 -18.52 -27.36
CA LEU A 461 40.86 -19.18 -27.63
C LEU A 461 40.33 -19.93 -26.41
N THR A 462 41.21 -20.44 -25.54
CA THR A 462 40.87 -21.19 -24.32
C THR A 462 41.09 -20.36 -23.06
N ARG A 463 40.50 -19.16 -23.01
CA ARG A 463 40.54 -18.30 -21.81
C ARG A 463 39.77 -18.88 -20.60
N ASP A 464 38.82 -19.78 -20.85
CA ASP A 464 37.95 -20.40 -19.84
C ASP A 464 38.29 -21.87 -19.58
N SER A 465 39.46 -22.36 -19.98
CA SER A 465 39.90 -23.71 -19.59
C SER A 465 40.15 -23.76 -18.10
N GLU A 466 39.45 -24.67 -17.40
CA GLU A 466 39.71 -24.94 -15.99
C GLU A 466 41.16 -25.47 -15.84
N ASN A 467 41.89 -24.90 -14.89
CA ASN A 467 43.18 -25.46 -14.48
C ASN A 467 42.92 -26.79 -13.76
N GLU A 468 43.82 -27.73 -13.94
CA GLU A 468 43.80 -29.03 -13.28
C GLU A 468 45.10 -29.24 -12.49
N PRO A 469 45.10 -30.11 -11.47
CA PRO A 469 46.31 -30.46 -10.76
C PRO A 469 47.29 -31.23 -11.67
N ILE A 470 48.41 -30.60 -12.04
CA ILE A 470 49.46 -31.19 -12.90
C ILE A 470 50.76 -31.38 -12.13
N ASP A 471 51.35 -32.57 -12.19
CA ASP A 471 52.70 -32.83 -11.64
C ASP A 471 53.78 -32.24 -12.55
N VAL A 472 54.37 -31.14 -12.11
CA VAL A 472 55.40 -30.42 -12.87
C VAL A 472 56.64 -31.27 -13.11
N ARG A 473 56.93 -32.23 -12.22
CA ARG A 473 58.09 -33.10 -12.37
C ARG A 473 58.07 -33.82 -13.71
N SER A 474 56.97 -34.50 -14.02
CA SER A 474 56.86 -35.29 -15.25
C SER A 474 56.97 -34.40 -16.49
N VAL A 475 56.29 -33.25 -16.47
CA VAL A 475 56.33 -32.30 -17.60
C VAL A 475 57.75 -31.77 -17.85
N LEU A 476 58.46 -31.39 -16.79
CA LEU A 476 59.80 -30.85 -16.90
C LEU A 476 60.82 -31.93 -17.32
N GLU A 477 60.69 -33.15 -16.79
CA GLU A 477 61.53 -34.29 -17.20
C GLU A 477 61.35 -34.62 -18.69
N ASP A 478 60.11 -34.65 -19.18
CA ASP A 478 59.78 -34.92 -20.58
C ASP A 478 60.38 -33.83 -21.50
N GLU A 479 60.21 -32.55 -21.16
CA GLU A 479 60.74 -31.44 -21.97
C GLU A 479 62.29 -31.39 -21.96
N ILE A 480 62.94 -31.78 -20.85
CA ILE A 480 64.40 -31.92 -20.79
C ILE A 480 64.88 -33.09 -21.66
N GLU A 481 64.18 -34.23 -21.63
CA GLU A 481 64.52 -35.37 -22.48
C GLU A 481 64.39 -35.01 -23.96
N ASP A 482 63.32 -34.29 -24.33
CA ASP A 482 63.10 -33.83 -25.68
C ASP A 482 64.09 -32.75 -26.12
N LEU A 483 64.57 -31.90 -25.20
CA LEU A 483 65.66 -30.98 -25.49
C LEU A 483 66.95 -31.73 -25.83
N ARG A 484 67.34 -32.73 -25.02
CA ARG A 484 68.54 -33.55 -25.25
C ARG A 484 68.50 -34.32 -26.58
N LYS A 485 67.32 -34.78 -27.00
CA LYS A 485 67.14 -35.43 -28.31
C LYS A 485 67.30 -34.47 -29.47
N ARG A 486 66.80 -33.24 -29.33
CA ARG A 486 66.84 -32.20 -30.38
C ARG A 486 68.22 -31.57 -30.52
N TYR A 487 68.92 -31.37 -29.42
CA TYR A 487 70.22 -30.72 -29.35
C TYR A 487 71.25 -31.65 -28.69
N PRO A 488 71.75 -32.67 -29.41
CA PRO A 488 72.69 -33.66 -28.85
C PRO A 488 74.06 -33.08 -28.50
N ASP A 489 74.41 -31.92 -29.07
CA ASP A 489 75.68 -31.23 -28.84
C ASP A 489 75.63 -30.28 -27.62
N ALA A 490 74.45 -30.07 -27.01
CA ALA A 490 74.29 -29.26 -25.80
C ALA A 490 74.48 -30.12 -24.54
N ASP A 491 75.22 -29.60 -23.56
CA ASP A 491 75.38 -30.25 -22.25
C ASP A 491 74.25 -29.82 -21.31
N VAL A 492 73.28 -30.73 -21.10
CA VAL A 492 72.09 -30.46 -20.28
C VAL A 492 72.21 -31.18 -18.95
N VAL A 493 72.51 -30.41 -17.89
CA VAL A 493 72.73 -30.90 -16.52
C VAL A 493 71.51 -30.59 -15.65
N VAL A 494 71.03 -31.61 -14.93
CA VAL A 494 70.01 -31.44 -13.89
C VAL A 494 70.73 -31.41 -12.55
N ALA A 495 70.87 -30.22 -11.96
CA ALA A 495 71.72 -29.98 -10.79
C ALA A 495 71.11 -30.48 -9.47
N SER A 496 69.79 -30.62 -9.40
CA SER A 496 69.05 -31.14 -8.24
C SER A 496 67.96 -32.12 -8.67
N GLU A 497 67.61 -33.07 -7.80
CA GLU A 497 66.46 -33.94 -8.05
C GLU A 497 65.18 -33.09 -8.14
N ILE A 498 64.42 -33.27 -9.22
CA ILE A 498 63.17 -32.52 -9.42
C ILE A 498 62.16 -32.98 -8.38
N PRO A 499 61.70 -32.13 -7.44
CA PRO A 499 60.72 -32.54 -6.43
C PRO A 499 59.38 -32.81 -7.09
N SER A 500 58.57 -33.73 -6.54
CA SER A 500 57.18 -33.88 -6.96
C SER A 500 56.41 -32.68 -6.43
N ALA A 501 55.77 -31.96 -7.34
CA ALA A 501 55.09 -30.71 -7.07
C ALA A 501 53.92 -30.59 -8.04
N VAL A 502 52.72 -30.56 -7.48
CA VAL A 502 51.48 -30.41 -8.22
C VAL A 502 51.13 -28.93 -8.25
N VAL A 503 50.79 -28.40 -9.41
CA VAL A 503 50.37 -27.00 -9.60
C VAL A 503 49.02 -26.97 -10.32
N GLU A 504 48.23 -25.94 -10.05
CA GLU A 504 46.97 -25.69 -10.77
C GLU A 504 47.28 -25.05 -12.12
N ALA A 505 47.39 -25.87 -13.15
CA ALA A 505 47.73 -25.44 -14.50
C ALA A 505 46.97 -26.25 -15.55
N ASN A 506 47.12 -25.90 -16.83
CA ASN A 506 46.64 -26.73 -17.93
C ASN A 506 47.82 -27.35 -18.70
N GLU A 507 47.53 -28.21 -19.68
CA GLU A 507 48.54 -28.92 -20.49
C GLU A 507 49.56 -27.97 -21.15
N MET A 508 49.24 -26.68 -21.31
CA MET A 508 50.15 -25.70 -21.89
C MET A 508 51.34 -25.35 -21.00
N ILE A 509 51.39 -25.79 -19.73
CA ILE A 509 52.57 -25.64 -18.87
C ILE A 509 53.83 -26.26 -19.49
N ALA A 510 53.70 -27.32 -20.30
CA ALA A 510 54.81 -27.86 -21.09
C ALA A 510 55.42 -26.80 -22.04
N SER A 511 54.58 -25.92 -22.58
CA SER A 511 55.02 -24.81 -23.44
C SER A 511 55.86 -23.79 -22.71
N VAL A 512 55.65 -23.57 -21.40
CA VAL A 512 56.49 -22.68 -20.60
C VAL A 512 57.93 -23.20 -20.59
N PHE A 513 58.11 -24.45 -20.17
CA PHE A 513 59.44 -25.06 -20.07
C PHE A 513 60.10 -25.23 -21.43
N ARG A 514 59.35 -25.68 -22.45
CA ARG A 514 59.88 -25.82 -23.81
C ARG A 514 60.44 -24.51 -24.37
N ASN A 515 59.73 -23.40 -24.21
CA ASN A 515 60.17 -22.10 -24.73
C ASN A 515 61.44 -21.64 -24.00
N LEU A 516 61.50 -21.76 -22.68
CA LEU A 516 62.69 -21.37 -21.90
C LEU A 516 63.90 -22.25 -22.20
N LEU A 517 63.74 -23.57 -22.23
CA LEU A 517 64.79 -24.54 -22.53
C LEU A 517 65.32 -24.38 -23.96
N THR A 518 64.43 -24.16 -24.94
CA THR A 518 64.84 -23.97 -26.34
C THR A 518 65.59 -22.63 -26.51
N ASN A 519 65.13 -21.56 -25.84
CA ASN A 519 65.82 -20.27 -25.84
C ASN A 519 67.24 -20.36 -25.27
N ALA A 520 67.42 -21.13 -24.18
CA ALA A 520 68.72 -21.33 -23.53
C ALA A 520 69.77 -21.97 -24.46
N VAL A 521 69.35 -22.76 -25.45
CA VAL A 521 70.24 -23.34 -26.46
C VAL A 521 70.42 -22.40 -27.66
N GLN A 522 69.33 -21.84 -28.19
CA GLN A 522 69.35 -21.08 -29.45
C GLN A 522 69.97 -19.70 -29.36
N HIS A 523 69.88 -19.08 -28.19
CA HIS A 523 70.47 -17.78 -27.93
C HIS A 523 71.85 -17.88 -27.28
N ASN A 524 72.40 -19.09 -27.25
CA ASN A 524 73.76 -19.38 -26.82
C ASN A 524 74.73 -19.21 -28.00
N ASP A 525 75.85 -18.54 -27.76
CA ASP A 525 76.90 -18.30 -28.74
C ASP A 525 78.17 -19.12 -28.51
N GLU A 526 78.19 -20.00 -27.49
CA GLU A 526 79.27 -20.94 -27.23
C GLU A 526 79.20 -22.19 -28.13
N ASP A 527 80.37 -22.76 -28.43
CA ASP A 527 80.48 -23.98 -29.26
C ASP A 527 79.77 -25.19 -28.63
N VAL A 528 79.67 -25.21 -27.30
CA VAL A 528 78.93 -26.21 -26.52
C VAL A 528 78.01 -25.47 -25.55
N PRO A 529 76.70 -25.36 -25.86
CA PRO A 529 75.72 -24.77 -24.96
C PRO A 529 75.62 -25.61 -23.68
N GLU A 530 75.89 -25.00 -22.52
CA GLU A 530 75.71 -25.61 -21.20
C GLU A 530 74.40 -25.10 -20.60
N ILE A 531 73.48 -26.01 -20.28
CA ILE A 531 72.17 -25.71 -19.70
C ILE A 531 72.04 -26.43 -18.38
N VAL A 532 71.89 -25.66 -17.30
CA VAL A 532 71.72 -26.19 -15.94
C VAL A 532 70.30 -25.95 -15.47
N VAL A 533 69.55 -27.04 -15.30
CA VAL A 533 68.21 -26.99 -14.71
C VAL A 533 68.31 -27.32 -13.22
N SER A 534 67.80 -26.44 -12.37
CA SER A 534 67.70 -26.67 -10.93
C SER A 534 66.31 -26.32 -10.42
N THR A 535 65.81 -27.13 -9.52
CA THR A 535 64.48 -26.97 -8.94
C THR A 535 64.57 -26.97 -7.43
N THR A 536 63.86 -26.05 -6.79
CA THR A 536 63.75 -25.97 -5.32
C THR A 536 62.27 -25.81 -4.96
N ARG A 537 61.80 -26.53 -3.95
CA ARG A 537 60.49 -26.30 -3.35
C ARG A 537 60.66 -25.44 -2.11
N GLU A 538 60.10 -24.24 -2.12
CA GLU A 538 60.17 -23.27 -1.04
C GLU A 538 58.77 -23.09 -0.44
N GLY A 539 58.44 -23.85 0.59
CA GLY A 539 57.09 -23.86 1.17
C GLY A 539 56.04 -24.35 0.17
N ASP A 540 55.11 -23.47 -0.15
CA ASP A 540 54.00 -23.74 -1.08
C ASP A 540 54.33 -23.32 -2.53
N GLU A 541 55.61 -23.04 -2.85
CA GLU A 541 56.04 -22.64 -4.18
C GLU A 541 57.11 -23.59 -4.75
N LEU A 542 57.01 -23.89 -6.04
CA LEU A 542 58.02 -24.57 -6.83
C LEU A 542 58.79 -23.51 -7.63
N VAL A 543 60.10 -23.42 -7.40
CA VAL A 543 60.99 -22.56 -8.16
C VAL A 543 61.81 -23.40 -9.13
N VAL A 544 61.63 -23.18 -10.42
CA VAL A 544 62.38 -23.80 -11.52
C VAL A 544 63.36 -22.77 -12.08
N ARG A 545 64.65 -23.10 -12.09
CA ARG A 545 65.71 -22.26 -12.64
C ARG A 545 66.35 -22.95 -13.84
N ILE A 546 66.42 -22.26 -14.96
CA ILE A 546 67.07 -22.71 -16.19
C ILE A 546 68.20 -21.72 -16.47
N ALA A 547 69.44 -22.15 -16.23
CA ALA A 547 70.63 -21.35 -16.44
C ALA A 547 71.36 -21.76 -17.74
N ASP A 548 71.84 -20.80 -18.50
CA ASP A 548 72.68 -20.99 -19.69
C ASP A 548 74.06 -20.32 -19.53
N ASN A 549 75.03 -20.72 -20.34
CA ASN A 549 76.36 -20.09 -20.43
C ASN A 549 76.52 -19.13 -21.64
N GLY A 550 75.40 -18.61 -22.18
CA GLY A 550 75.42 -17.72 -23.34
C GLY A 550 75.83 -16.27 -23.00
N PRO A 551 75.48 -15.28 -23.82
CA PRO A 551 75.97 -13.89 -23.67
C PRO A 551 75.25 -13.10 -22.56
N GLY A 552 74.27 -13.71 -21.88
CA GLY A 552 73.42 -13.08 -20.87
C GLY A 552 72.45 -12.02 -21.43
N ILE A 553 71.68 -11.39 -20.54
CA ILE A 553 70.71 -10.35 -20.90
C ILE A 553 71.05 -9.07 -20.15
N SER A 554 71.18 -7.95 -20.86
CA SER A 554 71.47 -6.67 -20.20
C SER A 554 70.35 -6.23 -19.26
N ASP A 555 70.68 -5.58 -18.13
CA ASP A 555 69.69 -5.12 -17.14
C ASP A 555 68.56 -4.27 -17.74
N ALA A 556 68.86 -3.45 -18.74
CA ALA A 556 67.87 -2.61 -19.43
C ALA A 556 66.85 -3.42 -20.25
N GLN A 557 67.14 -4.70 -20.53
CA GLN A 557 66.28 -5.59 -21.32
C GLN A 557 65.52 -6.60 -20.44
N LYS A 558 65.99 -6.91 -19.22
CA LYS A 558 65.44 -7.97 -18.35
C LYS A 558 63.94 -7.80 -18.05
N ASP A 559 63.48 -6.57 -17.85
CA ASP A 559 62.06 -6.27 -17.62
C ASP A 559 61.26 -6.18 -18.94
N ALA A 560 61.92 -5.91 -20.07
CA ALA A 560 61.27 -5.67 -21.36
C ALA A 560 61.15 -6.93 -22.23
N ILE A 561 61.89 -8.00 -21.94
CA ILE A 561 61.93 -9.23 -22.76
C ILE A 561 60.62 -10.03 -22.76
N PHE A 562 59.77 -9.84 -21.74
CA PHE A 562 58.49 -10.54 -21.61
C PHE A 562 57.31 -9.79 -22.30
N GLY A 563 57.52 -8.53 -22.70
CA GLY A 563 56.45 -7.66 -23.22
C GLY A 563 55.95 -7.95 -24.65
N ARG A 564 54.70 -7.51 -24.91
CA ARG A 564 54.01 -7.61 -26.20
C ARG A 564 54.67 -6.74 -27.28
N GLY A 565 55.64 -7.30 -28.01
CA GLY A 565 56.09 -6.75 -29.30
C GLY A 565 57.29 -5.81 -29.28
N GLU A 566 58.11 -5.76 -28.23
CA GLU A 566 59.38 -5.01 -28.28
C GLU A 566 60.55 -5.87 -28.79
N LYS A 567 60.48 -6.18 -30.09
CA LYS A 567 61.61 -6.29 -31.03
C LYS A 567 60.99 -6.56 -32.41
N GLY A 568 61.17 -5.62 -33.34
CA GLY A 568 60.72 -5.78 -34.71
C GLY A 568 61.29 -7.04 -35.37
N LEU A 569 60.70 -7.43 -36.50
CA LEU A 569 60.96 -8.62 -37.33
C LEU A 569 62.44 -8.93 -37.71
N ASP A 570 63.42 -8.17 -37.20
CA ASP A 570 64.86 -8.24 -37.53
C ASP A 570 65.76 -8.79 -36.41
N SER A 571 65.24 -9.26 -35.26
CA SER A 571 66.02 -10.11 -34.33
C SER A 571 65.79 -11.60 -34.59
N ARG A 572 66.78 -12.46 -34.27
CA ARG A 572 66.69 -13.94 -34.38
C ARG A 572 65.59 -14.59 -33.52
N GLY A 573 64.76 -13.82 -32.81
CA GLY A 573 63.62 -14.31 -32.02
C GLY A 573 62.43 -13.35 -32.15
N THR A 574 61.22 -13.90 -32.12
CA THR A 574 59.96 -13.18 -32.43
C THR A 574 59.27 -12.55 -31.21
N GLY A 575 59.84 -12.71 -30.00
CA GLY A 575 59.28 -12.17 -28.74
C GLY A 575 58.00 -12.87 -28.25
N LEU A 576 57.35 -13.68 -29.10
CA LEU A 576 56.10 -14.37 -28.79
C LEU A 576 56.26 -15.50 -27.76
N GLY A 577 57.44 -16.15 -27.72
CA GLY A 577 57.71 -17.26 -26.81
C GLY A 577 57.81 -16.85 -25.35
N LEU A 578 58.54 -15.78 -25.05
CA LEU A 578 58.64 -15.24 -23.68
C LEU A 578 57.35 -14.56 -23.23
N TYR A 579 56.62 -13.89 -24.15
CA TYR A 579 55.27 -13.39 -23.85
C TYR A 579 54.29 -14.50 -23.49
N LEU A 580 54.35 -15.64 -24.20
CA LEU A 580 53.57 -16.83 -23.86
C LEU A 580 53.94 -17.36 -22.46
N VAL A 581 55.24 -17.43 -22.15
CA VAL A 581 55.74 -17.86 -20.83
C VAL A 581 55.18 -16.96 -19.72
N GLU A 582 55.35 -15.64 -19.83
CA GLU A 582 54.84 -14.68 -18.84
C GLU A 582 53.33 -14.83 -18.64
N THR A 583 52.56 -14.79 -19.74
CA THR A 583 51.10 -14.85 -19.65
C THR A 583 50.60 -16.19 -19.07
N LEU A 584 51.23 -17.32 -19.38
CA LEU A 584 50.86 -18.62 -18.80
C LEU A 584 51.21 -18.71 -17.31
N VAL A 585 52.42 -18.27 -16.93
CA VAL A 585 52.88 -18.32 -15.54
C VAL A 585 52.01 -17.40 -14.67
N GLU A 586 51.68 -16.20 -15.13
CA GLU A 586 50.73 -15.30 -14.46
C GLU A 586 49.33 -15.94 -14.34
N GLN A 587 48.84 -16.62 -15.38
CA GLN A 587 47.56 -17.34 -15.36
C GLN A 587 47.54 -18.46 -14.30
N TYR A 588 48.67 -19.10 -14.05
CA TYR A 588 48.82 -20.12 -13.00
C TYR A 588 49.10 -19.53 -11.61
N GLY A 589 49.07 -18.19 -11.47
CA GLY A 589 49.33 -17.49 -10.22
C GLY A 589 50.80 -17.45 -9.81
N GLY A 590 51.70 -17.70 -10.75
CA GLY A 590 53.15 -17.68 -10.55
C GLY A 590 53.82 -16.39 -11.04
N ASP A 591 55.15 -16.37 -10.98
CA ASP A 591 56.01 -15.27 -11.48
C ASP A 591 57.15 -15.80 -12.34
N VAL A 592 57.61 -15.02 -13.31
CA VAL A 592 58.80 -15.34 -14.12
C VAL A 592 59.73 -14.14 -14.22
N ARG A 593 61.02 -14.38 -13.99
CA ARG A 593 62.07 -13.35 -14.07
C ARG A 593 63.35 -13.90 -14.65
N VAL A 594 64.29 -13.00 -14.95
CA VAL A 594 65.63 -13.35 -15.42
C VAL A 594 66.71 -12.75 -14.52
N GLU A 595 67.70 -13.56 -14.17
CA GLU A 595 68.87 -13.21 -13.36
C GLU A 595 70.16 -13.42 -14.20
N ASP A 596 71.29 -12.84 -13.78
CA ASP A 596 72.58 -13.08 -14.44
C ASP A 596 73.17 -14.42 -14.01
N ASN A 597 73.86 -15.11 -14.93
CA ASN A 597 74.68 -16.28 -14.60
C ASN A 597 76.17 -15.91 -14.50
N ASP A 598 76.93 -16.59 -13.63
CA ASP A 598 78.37 -16.34 -13.41
C ASP A 598 79.21 -17.49 -14.01
N PRO A 599 80.28 -17.20 -14.78
CA PRO A 599 80.83 -15.88 -15.11
C PRO A 599 80.12 -15.16 -16.28
N GLU A 600 79.31 -15.87 -17.09
CA GLU A 600 78.53 -15.31 -18.22
C GLU A 600 77.26 -16.16 -18.43
N GLY A 601 76.17 -15.57 -18.94
CA GLY A 601 74.90 -16.25 -19.23
C GLY A 601 73.66 -15.66 -18.54
N ALA A 602 72.51 -16.30 -18.73
CA ALA A 602 71.24 -15.91 -18.11
C ALA A 602 70.63 -17.04 -17.28
N VAL A 603 69.82 -16.69 -16.28
CA VAL A 603 69.05 -17.63 -15.46
C VAL A 603 67.58 -17.24 -15.52
N PHE A 604 66.76 -18.02 -16.20
CA PHE A 604 65.30 -17.86 -16.14
C PHE A 604 64.76 -18.55 -14.91
N VAL A 605 64.05 -17.80 -14.07
CA VAL A 605 63.45 -18.27 -12.81
C VAL A 605 61.94 -18.24 -12.97
N VAL A 606 61.31 -19.41 -12.86
CA VAL A 606 59.85 -19.59 -12.88
C VAL A 606 59.40 -20.04 -11.51
N GLU A 607 58.49 -19.28 -10.90
CA GLU A 607 57.90 -19.55 -9.58
C GLU A 607 56.44 -19.96 -9.79
N LEU A 608 56.05 -21.13 -9.32
CA LEU A 608 54.69 -21.66 -9.45
C LEU A 608 54.11 -22.04 -8.09
N PRO A 609 52.88 -21.62 -7.75
CA PRO A 609 52.23 -22.04 -6.52
C PRO A 609 51.85 -23.52 -6.61
N THR A 610 52.27 -24.29 -5.61
CA THR A 610 51.94 -25.70 -5.46
C THR A 610 50.62 -25.88 -4.71
N VAL A 611 49.88 -26.92 -5.09
CA VAL A 611 48.69 -27.40 -4.38
C VAL A 611 48.99 -28.74 -3.70
N GLU A 612 48.31 -29.01 -2.59
CA GLU A 612 48.49 -30.23 -1.78
C GLU A 612 47.93 -31.50 -2.43
#